data_AF-A0A6C1MSK3-F1
#
_entry.id   AF-A0A6C1MSK3-F1
#
_cell.length_a   1.000
_cell.length_b   1.000
_cell.length_c   1.000
_cell.angle_alpha   90.00
_cell.angle_beta   90.00
_cell.angle_gamma   90.00
#
_symmetry.space_group_name_H-M   'P 1'
#
loop_
_entity.id
_entity.type
_entity.pdbx_description
1 polymer ?
#
loop_
_entity_poly.entity_id
_entity_poly.type
_entity_poly.pdbx_seq_one_letter_code
_entity_poly.pdbx_strand_id
1 'polypeptide(L)'
;MIKAVKGVAVLLLCVFFGWVQASQGMPLSEQHQWVLNQEVQFLEDPQGSLTLNDVVDREDWQQNSASTFNQGYSRSTWWLRLSLKNSDSQPLKRILSIAYPVLGDIQFYQLGSDSEPRFLQMGHDFPYTQRPMDHRHFVVPLEWAAGETVTLYLRVQSQSAVQVPLTLWHPDMFYSNDTTHNILHGIYFGALLVIAIYNLLLFTALGDRNYLYYVGFVACMGLIMAALTGYGFRHLWPAATQWNDQAILVFLAGTLGFAGIFTRRFLRVREISRNLDIAAVSLVLVSVACAVMA
;
A
#
# COMPACT_ATOMS: atom_id res chain seq x y z
N MET A 1 10.19 -22.63 -29.67
CA MET A 1 9.55 -21.68 -28.73
C MET A 1 9.28 -22.23 -27.33
N ILE A 2 8.90 -23.51 -27.16
CA ILE A 2 8.57 -24.10 -25.84
C ILE A 2 9.79 -24.27 -24.89
N LYS A 3 11.03 -24.32 -25.42
CA LYS A 3 12.26 -24.44 -24.60
C LYS A 3 12.72 -23.12 -23.97
N ALA A 4 12.35 -21.97 -24.53
CA ALA A 4 12.74 -20.65 -24.00
C ALA A 4 11.90 -20.24 -22.77
N VAL A 5 10.65 -20.69 -22.69
CA VAL A 5 9.74 -20.39 -21.56
C VAL A 5 10.12 -21.17 -20.30
N LYS A 6 10.70 -22.38 -20.43
CA LYS A 6 11.18 -23.17 -19.29
C LYS A 6 12.43 -22.59 -18.63
N GLY A 7 13.31 -21.93 -19.39
CA GLY A 7 14.52 -21.28 -18.86
C GLY A 7 14.22 -20.07 -17.98
N VAL A 8 13.21 -19.27 -18.36
CA VAL A 8 12.78 -18.08 -17.60
C VAL A 8 12.02 -18.47 -16.32
N ALA A 9 11.24 -19.55 -16.35
CA ALA A 9 10.54 -20.06 -15.18
C ALA A 9 11.50 -20.64 -14.11
N VAL A 10 12.60 -21.27 -14.51
CA VAL A 10 13.61 -21.81 -13.58
C VAL A 10 14.47 -20.68 -12.97
N LEU A 11 14.78 -19.62 -13.72
CA LEU A 11 15.46 -18.44 -13.20
C LEU A 11 14.62 -17.63 -12.20
N LEU A 12 13.28 -17.61 -12.36
CA LEU A 12 12.37 -16.96 -11.42
C LEU A 12 12.12 -17.79 -10.14
N LEU A 13 12.30 -19.12 -10.19
CA LEU A 13 12.14 -20.01 -9.03
C LEU A 13 13.37 -20.08 -8.11
N CYS A 14 14.57 -19.80 -8.63
CA CYS A 14 15.80 -19.83 -7.83
C CYS A 14 16.06 -18.56 -6.99
N VAL A 15 15.35 -17.45 -7.26
CA VAL A 15 15.46 -16.22 -6.45
C VAL A 15 14.63 -16.28 -5.16
N PHE A 16 13.72 -17.26 -5.03
CA PHE A 16 12.84 -17.39 -3.87
C PHE A 16 13.40 -18.25 -2.71
N PHE A 17 14.52 -18.95 -2.89
CA PHE A 17 15.15 -19.77 -1.85
C PHE A 17 16.39 -19.08 -1.26
N GLY A 18 16.20 -17.85 -0.79
CA GLY A 18 17.15 -17.16 0.07
C GLY A 18 16.89 -17.50 1.54
N TRP A 19 17.59 -18.52 2.04
CA TRP A 19 17.99 -18.73 3.44
C TRP A 19 17.14 -18.03 4.52
N VAL A 20 16.13 -18.74 5.04
CA VAL A 20 15.57 -18.44 6.37
C VAL A 20 16.50 -19.07 7.40
N GLN A 21 17.52 -18.33 7.84
CA GLN A 21 18.13 -18.60 9.13
C GLN A 21 17.26 -17.95 10.19
N ALA A 22 16.67 -18.77 11.06
CA ALA A 22 16.06 -18.30 12.29
C ALA A 22 17.17 -17.71 13.19
N SER A 23 17.31 -16.38 13.22
CA SER A 23 18.22 -15.72 14.15
C SER A 23 17.57 -15.69 15.52
N GLN A 24 18.17 -16.42 16.47
CA GLN A 24 17.81 -16.30 17.87
C GLN A 24 18.22 -14.91 18.36
N GLY A 25 17.24 -14.18 18.92
CA GLY A 25 17.41 -13.06 19.86
C GLY A 25 18.58 -12.11 19.60
N MET A 26 18.69 -11.59 18.37
CA MET A 26 19.72 -10.60 18.05
C MET A 26 19.36 -9.26 18.70
N PRO A 27 20.33 -8.52 19.29
CA PRO A 27 20.09 -7.19 19.82
C PRO A 27 19.45 -6.28 18.77
N LEU A 28 18.48 -5.46 19.20
CA LEU A 28 17.80 -4.49 18.35
C LEU A 28 18.77 -3.58 17.60
N SER A 29 19.93 -3.27 18.18
CA SER A 29 21.03 -2.52 17.56
C SER A 29 21.53 -3.11 16.24
N GLU A 30 21.68 -4.43 16.16
CA GLU A 30 22.24 -5.14 15.00
C GLU A 30 21.18 -5.54 13.95
N GLN A 31 19.90 -5.51 14.33
CA GLN A 31 18.80 -5.76 13.40
C GLN A 31 18.56 -4.57 12.47
N HIS A 32 18.89 -4.79 11.20
CA HIS A 32 18.76 -3.80 10.12
C HIS A 32 17.30 -3.60 9.67
N GLN A 33 16.50 -4.67 9.77
CA GLN A 33 15.08 -4.70 9.50
C GLN A 33 14.43 -5.75 10.42
N TRP A 34 13.36 -5.38 11.11
CA TRP A 34 12.59 -6.29 11.96
C TRP A 34 11.10 -6.21 11.61
N VAL A 35 10.53 -7.30 11.11
CA VAL A 35 9.08 -7.43 10.90
C VAL A 35 8.41 -7.71 12.24
N LEU A 36 7.59 -6.77 12.70
CA LEU A 36 7.02 -6.78 14.05
C LEU A 36 5.69 -7.52 14.16
N ASN A 37 5.08 -7.94 13.05
CA ASN A 37 3.71 -8.45 13.03
C ASN A 37 3.44 -9.59 14.01
N GLN A 38 4.40 -10.49 14.26
CA GLN A 38 4.20 -11.60 15.21
C GLN A 38 4.32 -11.19 16.68
N GLU A 39 4.92 -10.03 16.96
CA GLU A 39 4.99 -9.42 18.30
C GLU A 39 3.74 -8.59 18.61
N VAL A 40 2.90 -8.34 17.60
CA VAL A 40 1.69 -7.52 17.75
C VAL A 40 0.60 -8.30 18.44
N GLN A 41 0.05 -7.67 19.46
CA GLN A 41 -1.21 -8.02 20.07
C GLN A 41 -2.31 -7.14 19.48
N PHE A 42 -3.53 -7.66 19.36
CA PHE A 42 -4.66 -6.91 18.82
C PHE A 42 -5.93 -7.08 19.66
N LEU A 43 -6.80 -6.07 19.55
CA LEU A 43 -8.11 -6.01 20.15
C LEU A 43 -9.08 -5.43 19.12
N GLU A 44 -10.22 -6.08 18.93
CA GLU A 44 -11.30 -5.57 18.07
C GLU A 44 -12.20 -4.62 18.87
N ASP A 45 -12.48 -3.45 18.30
CA ASP A 45 -13.45 -2.47 18.79
C ASP A 45 -14.53 -2.26 17.69
N PRO A 46 -15.59 -3.09 17.68
CA PRO A 46 -16.60 -3.03 16.61
C PRO A 46 -17.34 -1.70 16.53
N GLN A 47 -17.47 -0.97 17.66
CA GLN A 47 -18.15 0.31 17.72
C GLN A 47 -17.21 1.51 17.51
N GLY A 48 -15.89 1.30 17.57
CA GLY A 48 -14.89 2.37 17.44
C GLY A 48 -14.91 3.36 18.59
N SER A 49 -15.44 2.95 19.74
CA SER A 49 -15.72 3.81 20.90
C SER A 49 -14.63 3.82 21.96
N LEU A 50 -13.70 2.86 21.92
CA LEU A 50 -12.61 2.77 22.89
C LEU A 50 -11.56 3.85 22.62
N THR A 51 -11.05 4.43 23.70
CA THR A 51 -9.92 5.37 23.72
C THR A 51 -8.65 4.68 24.20
N LEU A 52 -7.50 5.36 24.10
CA LEU A 52 -6.23 4.84 24.63
C LEU A 52 -6.37 4.42 26.11
N ASN A 53 -7.00 5.26 26.93
CA ASN A 53 -7.17 5.00 28.36
C ASN A 53 -8.01 3.74 28.64
N ASP A 54 -8.95 3.41 27.75
CA ASP A 54 -9.80 2.23 27.91
C ASP A 54 -9.08 0.93 27.55
N VAL A 55 -8.01 0.99 26.75
CA VAL A 55 -7.31 -0.19 26.23
C VAL A 55 -5.97 -0.47 26.90
N VAL A 56 -5.37 0.52 27.58
CA VAL A 56 -4.08 0.34 28.28
C VAL A 56 -4.18 -0.71 29.39
N ASP A 57 -5.25 -0.67 30.19
CA ASP A 57 -5.47 -1.57 31.33
C ASP A 57 -6.19 -2.88 30.96
N ARG A 58 -6.44 -3.10 29.66
CA ARG A 58 -7.10 -4.31 29.19
C ARG A 58 -6.15 -5.50 29.11
N GLU A 59 -6.68 -6.67 29.43
CA GLU A 59 -5.97 -7.95 29.38
C GLU A 59 -6.47 -8.88 28.24
N ASP A 60 -7.61 -8.57 27.61
CA ASP A 60 -8.27 -9.36 26.57
C ASP A 60 -7.62 -9.27 25.17
N TRP A 61 -6.32 -9.00 25.13
CA TRP A 61 -5.54 -8.88 23.90
C TRP A 61 -5.24 -10.24 23.28
N GLN A 62 -5.42 -10.34 21.95
CA GLN A 62 -5.11 -11.54 21.18
C GLN A 62 -3.76 -11.41 20.50
N GLN A 63 -2.96 -12.48 20.49
CA GLN A 63 -1.67 -12.48 19.77
C GLN A 63 -1.90 -12.63 18.27
N ASN A 64 -1.26 -11.80 17.44
CA ASN A 64 -1.24 -12.02 16.00
C ASN A 64 -0.24 -13.13 15.66
N SER A 65 -0.74 -14.26 15.17
CA SER A 65 0.09 -15.39 14.70
C SER A 65 0.46 -15.30 13.21
N ALA A 66 -0.19 -14.39 12.46
CA ALA A 66 0.05 -14.23 11.03
C ALA A 66 1.29 -13.39 10.74
N SER A 67 1.87 -13.57 9.55
CA SER A 67 3.01 -12.78 9.05
C SER A 67 2.69 -11.31 8.86
N THR A 68 1.40 -10.95 8.77
CA THR A 68 0.90 -9.58 8.71
C THR A 68 -0.46 -9.52 9.37
N PHE A 69 -0.71 -8.50 10.20
CA PHE A 69 -2.06 -8.27 10.72
C PHE A 69 -3.00 -7.90 9.56
N ASN A 70 -3.99 -8.73 9.31
CA ASN A 70 -4.89 -8.60 8.16
C ASN A 70 -6.31 -9.02 8.55
N GLN A 71 -7.24 -8.08 8.45
CA GLN A 71 -8.66 -8.29 8.75
C GLN A 71 -9.55 -8.12 7.50
N GLY A 72 -8.93 -7.99 6.32
CA GLY A 72 -9.66 -7.74 5.07
C GLY A 72 -10.55 -6.51 5.17
N TYR A 73 -11.70 -6.54 4.50
CA TYR A 73 -12.70 -5.47 4.63
C TYR A 73 -13.46 -5.65 5.94
N SER A 74 -13.27 -4.73 6.87
CA SER A 74 -13.98 -4.70 8.15
C SER A 74 -14.40 -3.26 8.47
N ARG A 75 -15.55 -3.11 9.13
CA ARG A 75 -16.02 -1.82 9.66
C ARG A 75 -15.53 -1.56 11.08
N SER A 76 -15.00 -2.58 11.74
CA SER A 76 -14.49 -2.49 13.11
C SER A 76 -13.25 -1.61 13.17
N THR A 77 -13.07 -0.96 14.31
CA THR A 77 -11.79 -0.35 14.67
C THR A 77 -10.89 -1.42 15.27
N TRP A 78 -9.62 -1.40 14.94
CA TRP A 78 -8.64 -2.37 15.44
C TRP A 78 -7.58 -1.65 16.25
N TRP A 79 -7.43 -2.08 17.50
CA TRP A 79 -6.34 -1.67 18.35
C TRP A 79 -5.21 -2.68 18.23
N LEU A 80 -3.99 -2.20 18.01
CA LEU A 80 -2.77 -2.99 17.97
C LEU A 80 -1.85 -2.50 19.08
N ARG A 81 -1.20 -3.41 19.79
CA ARG A 81 -0.22 -3.12 20.84
C ARG A 81 1.04 -3.93 20.62
N LEU A 82 2.19 -3.31 20.84
CA LEU A 82 3.48 -4.00 20.96
C LEU A 82 4.42 -3.25 21.90
N SER A 83 5.38 -3.97 22.50
CA SER A 83 6.38 -3.38 23.38
C SER A 83 7.79 -3.59 22.82
N LEU A 84 8.59 -2.54 22.78
CA LEU A 84 9.96 -2.54 22.28
C LEU A 84 10.92 -2.19 23.41
N LYS A 85 11.85 -3.09 23.72
CA LYS A 85 12.86 -2.89 24.77
C LYS A 85 14.22 -2.55 24.18
N ASN A 86 14.79 -1.41 24.52
CA ASN A 86 16.19 -1.12 24.25
C ASN A 86 17.07 -1.91 25.22
N SER A 87 17.66 -3.01 24.75
CA SER A 87 18.63 -3.77 25.55
C SER A 87 20.07 -3.26 25.40
N ASP A 88 20.29 -2.23 24.57
CA ASP A 88 21.60 -1.65 24.32
C ASP A 88 21.96 -0.58 25.37
N SER A 89 23.24 -0.24 25.44
CA SER A 89 23.78 0.77 26.34
C SER A 89 23.68 2.22 25.81
N GLN A 90 23.13 2.40 24.61
CA GLN A 90 22.96 3.69 23.94
C GLN A 90 21.50 3.92 23.56
N PRO A 91 21.03 5.18 23.44
CA PRO A 91 19.73 5.48 22.88
C PRO A 91 19.57 4.90 21.47
N LEU A 92 18.41 4.30 21.20
CA LEU A 92 18.10 3.73 19.89
C LEU A 92 17.27 4.70 19.06
N LYS A 93 17.64 4.86 17.79
CA LYS A 93 16.85 5.55 16.77
C LYS A 93 16.40 4.54 15.74
N ARG A 94 15.09 4.45 15.51
CA ARG A 94 14.48 3.52 14.55
C ARG A 94 13.37 4.19 13.77
N ILE A 95 13.01 3.60 12.64
CA ILE A 95 11.91 4.06 11.81
C ILE A 95 10.84 2.96 11.79
N LEU A 96 9.68 3.24 12.37
CA LEU A 96 8.52 2.38 12.24
C LEU A 96 7.81 2.69 10.93
N SER A 97 7.60 1.69 10.09
CA SER A 97 6.91 1.83 8.82
C SER A 97 5.70 0.91 8.75
N ILE A 98 4.57 1.48 8.32
CA ILE A 98 3.38 0.74 7.90
C ILE A 98 3.27 0.86 6.38
N ALA A 99 3.73 -0.17 5.68
CA ALA A 99 3.86 -0.19 4.22
C ALA A 99 2.53 -0.46 3.50
N TYR A 100 1.47 0.25 3.88
CA TYR A 100 0.15 0.10 3.30
C TYR A 100 -0.54 1.48 3.21
N PRO A 101 -0.30 2.25 2.14
CA PRO A 101 -0.65 3.68 2.07
C PRO A 101 -2.16 3.96 1.93
N VAL A 102 -2.96 2.91 1.79
CA VAL A 102 -4.43 2.94 1.62
C VAL A 102 -5.18 2.62 2.93
N LEU A 103 -4.55 2.80 4.10
CA LEU A 103 -5.27 2.80 5.39
C LEU A 103 -5.93 4.15 5.68
N GLY A 104 -7.19 4.12 6.12
CA GLY A 104 -8.05 5.29 6.37
C GLY A 104 -7.57 6.21 7.47
N ASP A 105 -7.77 5.80 8.72
CA ASP A 105 -7.36 6.49 9.95
C ASP A 105 -6.42 5.58 10.76
N ILE A 106 -5.25 6.13 11.07
CA ILE A 106 -4.23 5.54 11.93
C ILE A 106 -3.90 6.57 13.01
N GLN A 107 -4.25 6.23 14.24
CA GLN A 107 -3.79 6.95 15.41
C GLN A 107 -2.67 6.15 16.06
N PHE A 108 -1.53 6.79 16.25
CA PHE A 108 -0.34 6.22 16.83
C PHE A 108 -0.09 6.86 18.20
N TYR A 109 0.13 6.01 19.20
CA TYR A 109 0.49 6.41 20.54
C TYR A 109 1.79 5.70 20.95
N GLN A 110 2.76 6.45 21.45
CA GLN A 110 3.98 5.92 22.05
C GLN A 110 4.00 6.28 23.54
N LEU A 111 4.00 5.26 24.40
CA LEU A 111 4.11 5.39 25.85
C LEU A 111 5.52 4.98 26.27
N GLY A 112 6.25 5.91 26.90
CA GLY A 112 7.52 5.66 27.58
C GLY A 112 7.33 5.54 29.10
N SER A 113 8.42 5.33 29.83
CA SER A 113 8.37 5.00 31.26
C SER A 113 7.76 6.11 32.14
N ASP A 114 7.96 7.39 31.79
CA ASP A 114 7.58 8.54 32.64
C ASP A 114 7.15 9.78 31.81
N SER A 115 6.58 9.59 30.62
CA SER A 115 6.22 10.71 29.72
C SER A 115 4.78 10.61 29.21
N GLU A 116 4.17 11.79 28.99
CA GLU A 116 2.88 11.90 28.30
C GLU A 116 2.93 11.14 26.96
N PRO A 117 1.87 10.38 26.61
CA PRO A 117 1.83 9.63 25.38
C PRO A 117 2.08 10.53 24.17
N ARG A 118 3.10 10.22 23.36
CA ARG A 118 3.28 10.90 22.08
C ARG A 118 2.19 10.43 21.13
N PHE A 119 1.32 11.36 20.74
CA PHE A 119 0.23 11.12 19.81
C PHE A 119 0.56 11.62 18.40
N LEU A 120 0.24 10.81 17.39
CA LEU A 120 0.27 11.19 15.97
C LEU A 120 -0.97 10.63 15.28
N GLN A 121 -1.61 11.42 14.43
CA GLN A 121 -2.69 10.97 13.56
C GLN A 121 -2.25 11.05 12.10
N MET A 122 -2.51 9.99 11.36
CA MET A 122 -2.20 9.90 9.93
C MET A 122 -3.16 8.94 9.25
N GLY A 123 -3.13 8.89 7.93
CA GLY A 123 -4.05 8.06 7.17
C GLY A 123 -4.27 8.61 5.77
N HIS A 124 -5.07 7.92 4.96
CA HIS A 124 -5.52 8.47 3.69
C HIS A 124 -6.71 9.43 3.84
N ASP A 125 -7.43 9.34 4.96
CA ASP A 125 -8.55 10.24 5.29
C ASP A 125 -8.06 11.67 5.61
N PHE A 126 -6.75 11.83 5.86
CA PHE A 126 -6.09 13.08 6.23
C PHE A 126 -5.19 13.60 5.10
N PRO A 127 -5.05 14.94 4.95
CA PRO A 127 -4.15 15.52 3.96
C PRO A 127 -2.73 14.97 4.08
N TYR A 128 -2.09 14.73 2.93
CA TYR A 128 -0.74 14.14 2.87
C TYR A 128 0.28 14.91 3.72
N THR A 129 0.15 16.23 3.76
CA THR A 129 1.05 17.15 4.47
C THR A 129 1.01 17.02 6.00
N GLN A 130 0.01 16.33 6.57
CA GLN A 130 -0.05 16.05 8.01
C GLN A 130 0.87 14.88 8.44
N ARG A 131 1.43 14.14 7.48
CA ARG A 131 2.31 13.00 7.78
C ARG A 131 3.59 13.48 8.49
N PRO A 132 4.06 12.75 9.52
CA PRO A 132 5.28 13.11 10.24
C PRO A 132 6.55 13.14 9.38
N MET A 133 6.56 12.34 8.31
CA MET A 133 7.64 12.27 7.34
C MET A 133 7.06 12.31 5.92
N ASP A 134 7.73 13.05 5.02
CA ASP A 134 7.42 13.05 3.58
C ASP A 134 7.80 11.70 2.95
N HIS A 135 6.90 10.74 3.12
CA HIS A 135 7.06 9.38 2.62
C HIS A 135 5.72 8.81 2.12
N ARG A 136 5.76 7.93 1.11
CA ARG A 136 4.54 7.35 0.50
C ARG A 136 3.80 6.41 1.45
N HIS A 137 4.53 5.69 2.30
CA HIS A 137 4.00 4.89 3.41
C HIS A 137 3.80 5.74 4.66
N PHE A 138 3.11 5.18 5.67
CA PHE A 138 3.02 5.80 7.00
C PHE A 138 4.27 5.47 7.81
N VAL A 139 5.01 6.50 8.20
CA VAL A 139 6.34 6.35 8.79
C VAL A 139 6.44 7.22 10.03
N VAL A 140 6.89 6.60 11.13
CA VAL A 140 7.06 7.26 12.42
C VAL A 140 8.51 7.08 12.89
N PRO A 141 9.27 8.16 13.08
CA PRO A 141 10.58 8.08 13.71
C PRO A 141 10.40 7.81 15.21
N LEU A 142 11.07 6.78 15.70
CA LEU A 142 11.08 6.35 17.09
C LEU A 142 12.47 6.57 17.70
N GLU A 143 12.49 7.10 18.91
CA GLU A 143 13.70 7.25 19.72
C GLU A 143 13.35 6.92 21.17
N TRP A 144 14.20 6.11 21.83
CA TRP A 144 14.05 5.76 23.24
C TRP A 144 15.41 5.42 23.88
N ALA A 145 15.51 5.66 25.20
CA ALA A 145 16.76 5.62 25.95
C ALA A 145 17.30 4.19 26.13
N ALA A 146 18.58 4.09 26.52
CA ALA A 146 19.22 2.82 26.88
C ALA A 146 18.48 2.16 28.06
N GLY A 147 18.18 0.87 27.94
CA GLY A 147 17.41 0.12 28.96
C GLY A 147 15.92 0.42 29.00
N GLU A 148 15.42 1.41 28.27
CA GLU A 148 14.01 1.81 28.26
C GLU A 148 13.15 0.81 27.48
N THR A 149 11.92 0.58 27.96
CA THR A 149 10.88 -0.12 27.21
C THR A 149 9.79 0.86 26.83
N VAL A 150 9.46 0.93 25.53
CA VAL A 150 8.35 1.73 25.03
C VAL A 150 7.23 0.81 24.55
N THR A 151 5.99 1.18 24.85
CA THR A 151 4.80 0.47 24.36
C THR A 151 4.12 1.34 23.30
N LEU A 152 3.89 0.73 22.14
CA LEU A 152 3.23 1.37 21.01
C LEU A 152 1.80 0.87 20.94
N TYR A 153 0.86 1.81 20.79
CA TYR A 153 -0.53 1.52 20.47
C TYR A 153 -0.88 2.14 19.12
N LEU A 154 -1.57 1.36 18.28
CA LEU A 154 -2.11 1.83 17.02
C LEU A 154 -3.61 1.58 17.01
N ARG A 155 -4.42 2.62 16.80
CA ARG A 155 -5.84 2.48 16.49
C ARG A 155 -5.99 2.65 14.98
N VAL A 156 -6.50 1.62 14.32
CA VAL A 156 -6.65 1.56 12.86
C VAL A 156 -8.11 1.37 12.50
N GLN A 157 -8.62 2.26 11.66
CA GLN A 157 -9.97 2.19 11.10
C GLN A 157 -9.87 2.51 9.60
N SER A 158 -10.51 1.73 8.74
CA SER A 158 -10.40 1.92 7.29
C SER A 158 -11.66 1.48 6.58
N GLN A 159 -12.05 2.20 5.52
CA GLN A 159 -13.06 1.73 4.58
C GLN A 159 -12.46 0.76 3.54
N SER A 160 -11.16 0.85 3.31
CA SER A 160 -10.37 -0.10 2.54
C SER A 160 -10.05 -1.35 3.38
N ALA A 161 -9.45 -2.35 2.76
CA ALA A 161 -8.97 -3.52 3.51
C ALA A 161 -8.03 -3.09 4.65
N VAL A 162 -8.15 -3.72 5.82
CA VAL A 162 -7.28 -3.47 6.97
C VAL A 162 -6.11 -4.44 6.91
N GLN A 163 -4.96 -3.93 6.47
CA GLN A 163 -3.68 -4.63 6.49
C GLN A 163 -2.63 -3.71 7.12
N VAL A 164 -1.96 -4.17 8.17
CA VAL A 164 -1.03 -3.34 8.94
C VAL A 164 0.35 -4.00 8.99
N PRO A 165 1.08 -4.04 7.85
CA PRO A 165 2.42 -4.60 7.80
C PRO A 165 3.40 -3.69 8.56
N LEU A 166 3.66 -4.04 9.82
CA LEU A 166 4.56 -3.32 10.71
C LEU A 166 6.00 -3.80 10.57
N THR A 167 6.90 -2.88 10.23
CA THR A 167 8.33 -3.14 10.16
C THR A 167 9.10 -2.01 10.86
N LEU A 168 10.04 -2.40 11.71
CA LEU A 168 10.99 -1.51 12.36
C LEU A 168 12.32 -1.54 11.59
N TRP A 169 12.83 -0.36 11.24
CA TRP A 169 14.01 -0.23 10.40
C TRP A 169 15.13 0.52 11.13
N HIS A 170 16.36 0.12 10.83
CA HIS A 170 17.50 1.03 11.00
C HIS A 170 17.38 2.20 10.01
N PRO A 171 17.63 3.47 10.41
CA PRO A 171 17.46 4.62 9.53
C PRO A 171 18.18 4.50 8.18
N ASP A 172 19.45 4.09 8.16
CA ASP A 172 20.22 3.98 6.91
C ASP A 172 19.64 2.93 5.94
N MET A 173 19.15 1.81 6.49
CA MET A 173 18.55 0.74 5.70
C MET A 173 17.18 1.13 5.16
N PHE A 174 16.41 1.90 5.94
CA PHE A 174 15.14 2.44 5.49
C PHE A 174 15.31 3.26 4.19
N TYR A 175 16.26 4.20 4.17
CA TYR A 175 16.51 5.04 2.99
C TYR A 175 17.11 4.27 1.82
N SER A 176 18.03 3.33 2.07
CA SER A 176 18.61 2.48 1.02
C SER A 176 17.56 1.56 0.37
N ASN A 177 16.71 0.93 1.19
CA ASN A 177 15.61 0.10 0.70
C ASN A 177 14.59 0.95 -0.09
N ASP A 178 14.25 2.13 0.43
CA ASP A 178 13.33 3.03 -0.25
C ASP A 178 13.84 3.47 -1.62
N THR A 179 15.12 3.78 -1.72
CA THR A 179 15.77 4.15 -2.99
C THR A 179 15.64 3.04 -4.04
N THR A 180 15.82 1.78 -3.63
CA THR A 180 15.68 0.63 -4.54
C THR A 180 14.25 0.50 -5.07
N HIS A 181 13.25 0.64 -4.20
CA HIS A 181 11.84 0.63 -4.62
C HIS A 181 11.50 1.82 -5.53
N ASN A 182 12.02 3.02 -5.23
CA ASN A 182 11.82 4.21 -6.07
C ASN A 182 12.35 4.00 -7.49
N ILE A 183 13.52 3.38 -7.65
CA ILE A 183 14.10 3.05 -8.96
C ILE A 183 13.19 2.08 -9.73
N LEU A 184 12.72 1.01 -9.08
CA LEU A 184 11.83 0.03 -9.72
C LEU A 184 10.51 0.67 -10.18
N HIS A 185 9.91 1.53 -9.33
CA HIS A 185 8.72 2.28 -9.72
C HIS A 185 9.00 3.29 -10.84
N GLY A 186 10.16 3.95 -10.84
CA GLY A 186 10.60 4.83 -11.93
C GLY A 186 10.70 4.10 -13.26
N ILE A 187 11.28 2.89 -13.28
CA ILE A 187 11.33 2.04 -14.47
C ILE A 187 9.92 1.65 -14.92
N TYR A 188 9.05 1.25 -13.98
CA TYR A 188 7.66 0.90 -14.28
C TYR A 188 6.90 2.06 -14.93
N PHE A 189 6.89 3.24 -14.31
CA PHE A 189 6.20 4.41 -14.85
C PHE A 189 6.83 4.92 -16.15
N GLY A 190 8.16 4.86 -16.27
CA GLY A 190 8.88 5.18 -17.50
C GLY A 190 8.49 4.26 -18.66
N ALA A 191 8.40 2.95 -18.42
CA ALA A 191 7.96 1.99 -19.43
C ALA A 191 6.51 2.26 -19.87
N LEU A 192 5.59 2.53 -18.94
CA LEU A 192 4.21 2.90 -19.28
C LEU A 192 4.17 4.19 -20.10
N LEU A 193 4.98 5.18 -19.75
CA LEU A 193 5.06 6.45 -20.48
C LEU A 193 5.57 6.25 -21.92
N VAL A 194 6.61 5.45 -22.12
CA VAL A 194 7.12 5.11 -23.45
C VAL A 194 6.06 4.40 -24.28
N ILE A 195 5.34 3.44 -23.69
CA ILE A 195 4.24 2.73 -24.36
C ILE A 195 3.12 3.71 -24.74
N ALA A 196 2.75 4.63 -23.85
CA ALA A 196 1.72 5.63 -24.12
C ALA A 196 2.14 6.59 -25.25
N ILE A 197 3.37 7.12 -25.21
CA ILE A 197 3.90 8.01 -26.24
C ILE A 197 3.99 7.28 -27.59
N TYR A 198 4.49 6.04 -27.60
CA TYR A 198 4.56 5.23 -28.82
C TYR A 198 3.18 5.05 -29.47
N ASN A 199 2.16 4.70 -28.68
CA ASN A 199 0.79 4.56 -29.19
C ASN A 199 0.20 5.90 -29.63
N LEU A 200 0.56 7.01 -28.98
CA LEU A 200 0.14 8.33 -29.44
C LEU A 200 0.78 8.70 -30.79
N LEU A 201 2.04 8.35 -31.01
CA LEU A 201 2.70 8.53 -32.31
C LEU A 201 2.03 7.66 -33.39
N LEU A 202 1.72 6.40 -33.09
CA LEU A 202 0.97 5.53 -34.00
C LEU A 202 -0.42 6.10 -34.32
N PHE A 203 -1.11 6.68 -33.33
CA PHE A 203 -2.37 7.37 -33.58
C PHE A 203 -2.19 8.51 -34.58
N THR A 204 -1.15 9.35 -34.42
CA THR A 204 -0.91 10.45 -35.37
C THR A 204 -0.50 9.98 -36.76
N ALA A 205 0.22 8.85 -36.87
CA ALA A 205 0.69 8.32 -38.14
C ALA A 205 -0.38 7.54 -38.91
N LEU A 206 -1.21 6.76 -38.21
CA LEU A 206 -2.19 5.85 -38.81
C LEU A 206 -3.63 6.40 -38.77
N GLY A 207 -3.92 7.37 -37.90
CA GLY A 207 -5.26 7.94 -37.71
C GLY A 207 -6.26 7.00 -37.01
N ASP A 208 -5.85 5.80 -36.58
CA ASP A 208 -6.75 4.85 -35.92
C ASP A 208 -6.93 5.18 -34.43
N ARG A 209 -8.17 5.49 -34.03
CA ARG A 209 -8.55 5.80 -32.65
C ARG A 209 -8.32 4.63 -31.66
N ASN A 210 -8.15 3.40 -32.14
CA ASN A 210 -7.80 2.27 -31.27
C ASN A 210 -6.54 2.54 -30.44
N TYR A 211 -5.57 3.25 -31.00
CA TYR A 211 -4.37 3.64 -30.29
C TYR A 211 -4.66 4.63 -29.13
N LEU A 212 -5.62 5.54 -29.27
CA LEU A 212 -6.04 6.42 -28.18
C LEU A 212 -6.71 5.67 -27.03
N TYR A 213 -7.56 4.68 -27.35
CA TYR A 213 -8.17 3.85 -26.30
C TYR A 213 -7.10 3.04 -25.55
N TYR A 214 -6.07 2.57 -26.26
CA TYR A 214 -4.94 1.90 -25.64
C TYR A 214 -4.13 2.85 -24.73
N VAL A 215 -3.89 4.10 -25.15
CA VAL A 215 -3.27 5.13 -24.29
C VAL A 215 -4.09 5.36 -23.03
N GLY A 216 -5.42 5.49 -23.14
CA GLY A 216 -6.31 5.64 -21.99
C GLY A 216 -6.24 4.44 -21.03
N PHE A 217 -6.22 3.22 -21.56
CA PHE A 217 -6.04 2.00 -20.77
C PHE A 217 -4.71 2.00 -19.99
N VAL A 218 -3.59 2.29 -20.67
CA VAL A 218 -2.25 2.33 -20.06
C VAL A 218 -2.16 3.44 -19.01
N ALA A 219 -2.73 4.62 -19.28
CA ALA A 219 -2.77 5.73 -18.35
C ALA A 219 -3.56 5.38 -17.08
N CYS A 220 -4.75 4.81 -17.22
CA CYS A 220 -5.54 4.35 -16.08
C CYS A 220 -4.81 3.30 -15.24
N MET A 221 -4.16 2.32 -15.89
CA MET A 221 -3.32 1.33 -15.18
C MET A 221 -2.18 1.96 -14.40
N GLY A 222 -1.47 2.93 -15.00
CA GLY A 222 -0.44 3.70 -14.30
C GLY A 222 -1.00 4.45 -13.09
N LEU A 223 -2.16 5.08 -13.24
CA LEU A 223 -2.79 5.84 -12.16
C LEU A 223 -3.34 4.95 -11.03
N ILE A 224 -3.84 3.75 -11.32
CA ILE A 224 -4.14 2.73 -10.29
C ILE A 224 -2.90 2.40 -9.50
N MET A 225 -1.78 2.11 -10.18
CA MET A 225 -0.54 1.75 -9.51
C MET A 225 -0.02 2.92 -8.67
N ALA A 226 -0.09 4.16 -9.19
CA ALA A 226 0.29 5.35 -8.45
C ALA A 226 -0.55 5.54 -7.18
N ALA A 227 -1.87 5.30 -7.24
CA ALA A 227 -2.75 5.38 -6.08
C ALA A 227 -2.44 4.26 -5.06
N LEU A 228 -2.34 3.01 -5.49
CA LEU A 228 -2.07 1.85 -4.61
C LEU A 228 -0.71 1.93 -3.90
N THR A 229 0.27 2.53 -4.54
CA THR A 229 1.63 2.68 -3.98
C THR A 229 1.82 4.00 -3.22
N GLY A 230 0.84 4.90 -3.23
CA GLY A 230 0.89 6.20 -2.55
C GLY A 230 1.62 7.31 -3.30
N TYR A 231 2.19 7.06 -4.50
CA TYR A 231 2.78 8.13 -5.33
C TYR A 231 1.74 9.13 -5.83
N GLY A 232 0.53 8.64 -6.14
CA GLY A 232 -0.57 9.49 -6.59
C GLY A 232 -0.92 10.53 -5.53
N PHE A 233 -1.11 10.08 -4.29
CA PHE A 233 -1.38 11.00 -3.19
C PHE A 233 -0.21 11.94 -2.93
N ARG A 234 1.03 11.45 -2.92
CA ARG A 234 2.22 12.28 -2.69
C ARG A 234 2.42 13.39 -3.74
N HIS A 235 2.25 13.08 -5.03
CA HIS A 235 2.70 13.96 -6.11
C HIS A 235 1.57 14.58 -6.95
N LEU A 236 0.45 13.90 -7.12
CA LEU A 236 -0.61 14.31 -8.06
C LEU A 236 -1.79 15.00 -7.35
N TRP A 237 -2.15 14.56 -6.15
CA TRP A 237 -3.31 15.10 -5.41
C TRP A 237 -3.16 15.14 -3.87
N PRO A 238 -2.07 15.72 -3.32
CA PRO A 238 -1.72 15.64 -1.89
C PRO A 238 -2.74 16.24 -0.91
N ALA A 239 -3.60 17.14 -1.39
CA ALA A 239 -4.64 17.77 -0.57
C ALA A 239 -6.04 17.16 -0.77
N ALA A 240 -6.26 16.37 -1.82
CA ALA A 240 -7.59 15.90 -2.20
C ALA A 240 -7.84 14.49 -1.63
N THR A 241 -8.14 14.42 -0.33
CA THR A 241 -8.41 13.15 0.39
C THR A 241 -9.60 12.41 -0.22
N GLN A 242 -10.73 13.10 -0.42
CA GLN A 242 -11.93 12.52 -1.05
C GLN A 242 -11.65 11.91 -2.43
N TRP A 243 -10.84 12.59 -3.25
CA TRP A 243 -10.43 12.04 -4.54
C TRP A 243 -9.51 10.83 -4.37
N ASN A 244 -8.59 10.87 -3.41
CA ASN A 244 -7.69 9.76 -3.13
C ASN A 244 -8.45 8.47 -2.77
N ASP A 245 -9.52 8.59 -1.99
CA ASP A 245 -10.37 7.46 -1.56
C ASP A 245 -11.03 6.76 -2.76
N GLN A 246 -11.45 7.55 -3.75
CA GLN A 246 -12.19 7.07 -4.93
C GLN A 246 -11.27 6.74 -6.12
N ALA A 247 -10.05 7.29 -6.15
CA ALA A 247 -9.16 7.27 -7.31
C ALA A 247 -8.90 5.85 -7.84
N ILE A 248 -8.66 4.89 -6.95
CA ILE A 248 -8.40 3.49 -7.34
C ILE A 248 -9.61 2.92 -8.10
N LEU A 249 -10.82 3.14 -7.58
CA LEU A 249 -12.06 2.64 -8.18
C LEU A 249 -12.34 3.34 -9.52
N VAL A 250 -12.17 4.65 -9.58
CA VAL A 250 -12.36 5.44 -10.81
C VAL A 250 -11.38 5.01 -11.91
N PHE A 251 -10.10 4.83 -11.59
CA PHE A 251 -9.11 4.39 -12.57
C PHE A 251 -9.26 2.90 -12.94
N LEU A 252 -9.72 2.05 -12.03
CA LEU A 252 -10.09 0.67 -12.35
C LEU A 252 -11.25 0.62 -13.35
N ALA A 253 -12.30 1.41 -13.11
CA ALA A 253 -13.40 1.58 -14.04
C ALA A 253 -12.94 2.13 -15.40
N GLY A 254 -12.06 3.14 -15.40
CA GLY A 254 -11.45 3.66 -16.63
C GLY A 254 -10.71 2.59 -17.42
N THR A 255 -9.91 1.76 -16.74
CA THR A 255 -9.17 0.64 -17.34
C THR A 255 -10.11 -0.34 -18.02
N LEU A 256 -11.18 -0.77 -17.35
CA LEU A 256 -12.19 -1.68 -17.92
C LEU A 256 -12.92 -1.05 -19.10
N GLY A 257 -13.26 0.24 -19.01
CA GLY A 257 -13.93 0.99 -20.08
C GLY A 257 -13.07 1.09 -21.34
N PHE A 258 -11.82 1.54 -21.20
CA PHE A 258 -10.90 1.65 -22.33
C PHE A 258 -10.56 0.28 -22.93
N ALA A 259 -10.33 -0.75 -22.12
CA ALA A 259 -10.09 -2.11 -22.58
C ALA A 259 -11.31 -2.69 -23.33
N GLY A 260 -12.52 -2.44 -22.84
CA GLY A 260 -13.77 -2.85 -23.48
C GLY A 260 -13.96 -2.20 -24.85
N ILE A 261 -13.74 -0.88 -24.95
CA ILE A 261 -13.82 -0.15 -26.22
C ILE A 261 -12.74 -0.61 -27.20
N PHE A 262 -11.50 -0.77 -26.73
CA PHE A 262 -10.38 -1.25 -27.52
C PHE A 262 -10.67 -2.64 -28.10
N THR A 263 -11.05 -3.60 -27.25
CA THR A 263 -11.34 -4.99 -27.66
C THR A 263 -12.49 -5.04 -28.66
N ARG A 264 -13.57 -4.30 -28.39
CA ARG A 264 -14.75 -4.22 -29.27
C ARG A 264 -14.40 -3.78 -30.68
N ARG A 265 -13.57 -2.73 -30.82
CA ARG A 265 -13.17 -2.19 -32.11
C ARG A 265 -12.08 -3.01 -32.78
N PHE A 266 -11.06 -3.43 -32.03
CA PHE A 266 -9.92 -4.16 -32.57
C PHE A 266 -10.32 -5.53 -33.12
N LEU A 267 -11.12 -6.29 -32.38
CA LEU A 267 -11.62 -7.60 -32.83
C LEU A 267 -12.85 -7.49 -33.73
N ARG A 268 -13.35 -6.28 -34.03
CA ARG A 268 -14.61 -6.03 -34.73
C ARG A 268 -15.73 -6.92 -34.19
N VAL A 269 -15.89 -6.97 -32.86
CA VAL A 269 -16.74 -7.94 -32.15
C VAL A 269 -18.18 -7.96 -32.68
N ARG A 270 -18.68 -6.80 -33.13
CA ARG A 270 -19.99 -6.64 -33.77
C ARG A 270 -20.18 -7.54 -35.01
N GLU A 271 -19.11 -7.81 -35.76
CA GLU A 271 -19.12 -8.67 -36.95
C GLU A 271 -19.06 -10.16 -36.58
N ILE A 272 -18.56 -10.50 -35.38
CA ILE A 272 -18.41 -11.88 -34.92
C ILE A 272 -19.68 -12.38 -34.20
N SER A 273 -20.18 -11.63 -33.22
CA SER A 273 -21.35 -12.04 -32.44
C SER A 273 -22.04 -10.86 -31.77
N ARG A 274 -23.37 -10.79 -31.93
CA ARG A 274 -24.23 -9.76 -31.30
C ARG A 274 -24.21 -9.83 -29.78
N ASN A 275 -24.14 -11.03 -29.19
CA ASN A 275 -24.15 -11.19 -27.74
C ASN A 275 -22.83 -10.68 -27.11
N LEU A 276 -21.70 -10.89 -27.80
CA LEU A 276 -20.40 -10.38 -27.36
C LEU A 276 -20.33 -8.85 -27.47
N ASP A 277 -20.94 -8.26 -28.51
CA ASP A 277 -21.01 -6.80 -28.65
C ASP A 277 -21.84 -6.17 -27.51
N ILE A 278 -23.00 -6.78 -27.17
CA ILE A 278 -23.83 -6.34 -26.05
C ILE A 278 -23.04 -6.46 -24.73
N ALA A 279 -22.37 -7.58 -24.48
CA ALA A 279 -21.55 -7.75 -23.28
C ALA A 279 -20.44 -6.69 -23.16
N ALA A 280 -19.75 -6.39 -24.27
CA ALA A 280 -18.71 -5.36 -24.29
C ALA A 280 -19.27 -3.95 -24.04
N VAL A 281 -20.43 -3.61 -24.61
CA VAL A 281 -21.10 -2.32 -24.36
C VAL A 281 -21.59 -2.24 -22.91
N SER A 282 -22.19 -3.30 -22.38
CA SER A 282 -22.61 -3.36 -20.98
C SER A 282 -21.44 -3.17 -20.02
N LEU A 283 -20.29 -3.80 -20.30
CA LEU A 283 -19.07 -3.61 -19.50
C LEU A 283 -18.63 -2.14 -19.48
N VAL A 284 -18.64 -1.46 -20.62
CA VAL A 284 -18.27 -0.03 -20.72
C VAL A 284 -19.28 0.85 -19.98
N LEU A 285 -20.58 0.56 -20.09
CA LEU A 285 -21.61 1.32 -19.38
C LEU A 285 -21.51 1.14 -17.87
N VAL A 286 -21.30 -0.10 -17.40
CA VAL A 286 -21.09 -0.41 -15.99
C VAL A 286 -19.83 0.29 -15.48
N SER A 287 -18.74 0.28 -16.25
CA SER A 287 -17.51 0.92 -15.82
C SER A 287 -17.68 2.44 -15.70
N VAL A 288 -18.35 3.09 -16.66
CA VAL A 288 -18.69 4.52 -16.55
C VAL A 288 -19.59 4.79 -15.34
N ALA A 289 -20.61 3.95 -15.11
CA ALA A 289 -21.49 4.10 -13.95
C ALA A 289 -20.72 3.96 -12.63
N CYS A 290 -19.84 2.97 -12.50
CA CYS A 290 -18.98 2.81 -11.34
C CYS A 290 -18.06 4.02 -11.11
N ALA A 291 -17.50 4.60 -12.17
CA ALA A 291 -16.66 5.80 -12.06
C ALA A 291 -17.45 7.05 -11.61
N VAL A 292 -18.74 7.14 -11.94
CA VAL A 292 -19.60 8.27 -11.52
C VAL A 292 -20.18 8.08 -10.12
N MET A 293 -20.43 6.83 -9.71
CA MET A 293 -20.94 6.50 -8.38
C MET A 293 -19.84 6.40 -7.31
N ALA A 294 -18.58 6.24 -7.72
CA ALA A 294 -17.42 6.21 -6.84
C ALA A 294 -17.32 7.52 -6.08
#